data_AF-A0A1T4NVJ3-F1
#
_entry.id   AF-A0A1T4NVJ3-F1
#
_cell.length_a   1.000
_cell.length_b   1.000
_cell.length_c   1.000
_cell.angle_alpha   90.00
_cell.angle_beta   90.00
_cell.angle_gamma   90.00
#
_symmetry.space_group_name_H-M   'P 1'
#
loop_
_entity.id
_entity.type
_entity.pdbx_description
1 polymer ?
#
loop_
_entity_poly.entity_id
_entity_poly.type
_entity_poly.pdbx_seq_one_letter_code
_entity_poly.pdbx_strand_id
1 'polypeptide(L)'
;METRIIEHAKVIKKVAYDYFSIPGDLPFPSNEYEILFQTPSNEIIDCTCSIFEYQVLEEGDEGELIIKDHEIIKFADKIKEVKD
;
A
#
# COMPACT_ATOMS: atom_id res chain seq x y z
N MET A 1 17.29 1.33 -4.71
CA MET A 1 16.05 2.02 -4.31
C MET A 1 15.43 2.60 -5.56
N GLU A 2 14.44 1.91 -6.11
CA GLU A 2 13.67 2.38 -7.25
C GLU A 2 12.46 3.17 -6.73
N THR A 3 12.30 4.41 -7.18
CA THR A 3 11.12 5.23 -6.89
C THR A 3 10.28 5.30 -8.15
N ARG A 4 8.99 4.98 -8.04
CA ARG A 4 8.03 5.12 -9.13
C ARG A 4 7.03 6.22 -8.80
N ILE A 5 6.75 7.06 -9.79
CA ILE A 5 5.77 8.14 -9.70
C ILE A 5 4.70 7.83 -10.74
N ILE A 6 3.46 7.74 -10.27
CA ILE A 6 2.28 7.45 -11.08
C ILE A 6 1.33 8.62 -10.90
N GLU A 7 1.15 9.41 -11.97
CA GLU A 7 0.37 10.66 -11.91
C GLU A 7 -1.10 10.41 -11.55
N HIS A 8 -1.65 9.27 -11.95
CA HIS A 8 -3.01 8.87 -11.62
C HIS A 8 -3.07 7.38 -11.31
N ALA A 9 -3.55 7.03 -10.13
CA ALA A 9 -3.81 5.66 -9.72
C ALA A 9 -5.10 5.60 -8.92
N LYS A 10 -5.80 4.47 -9.03
CA LYS A 10 -7.05 4.21 -8.32
C LYS A 10 -6.90 3.04 -7.37
N VAL A 11 -7.30 3.19 -6.11
CA VAL A 11 -7.39 2.06 -5.18
C VAL A 11 -8.51 1.15 -5.66
N ILE A 12 -8.18 -0.07 -6.07
CA ILE A 12 -9.18 -1.05 -6.52
C ILE A 12 -9.47 -2.11 -5.48
N LYS A 13 -8.53 -2.36 -4.57
CA LYS A 13 -8.68 -3.38 -3.54
C LYS A 13 -7.75 -3.14 -2.37
N LYS A 14 -8.21 -3.56 -1.20
CA LYS A 14 -7.44 -3.59 0.04
C LYS A 14 -7.37 -5.03 0.54
N VAL A 15 -6.18 -5.49 0.91
CA VAL A 15 -5.97 -6.85 1.40
C VAL A 15 -5.25 -6.80 2.75
N ALA A 16 -5.76 -7.55 3.72
CA ALA A 16 -5.11 -7.77 5.00
C ALA A 16 -4.79 -9.26 5.13
N TYR A 17 -3.55 -9.57 5.48
CA TYR A 17 -3.09 -10.93 5.70
C TYR A 17 -2.84 -11.12 7.19
N ASP A 18 -3.59 -12.03 7.79
CA ASP A 18 -3.28 -12.56 9.10
C ASP A 18 -2.18 -13.63 8.95
N TYR A 19 -0.93 -13.28 9.22
CA TYR A 19 0.15 -14.25 9.23
C TYR A 19 0.09 -15.08 10.51
N PHE A 20 -0.33 -16.33 10.40
CA PHE A 20 -0.22 -17.31 11.48
C PHE A 20 1.13 -18.03 11.38
N SER A 21 2.03 -17.72 12.31
CA SER A 21 3.32 -18.41 12.41
C SER A 21 3.13 -19.93 12.49
N ILE A 22 3.91 -20.65 11.68
CA ILE A 22 4.00 -22.10 11.71
C ILE A 22 4.42 -22.53 13.14
N PRO A 23 3.80 -23.56 13.75
CA PRO A 23 4.11 -23.95 15.12
C PRO A 23 5.60 -24.31 15.26
N GLY A 24 6.35 -23.49 16.00
CA GLY A 24 7.78 -23.69 16.28
C GLY A 24 8.62 -22.41 16.16
N ASP A 25 8.15 -21.40 15.44
CA ASP A 25 8.78 -20.08 15.36
C ASP A 25 7.96 -19.05 16.17
N LEU A 26 8.61 -18.00 16.68
CA LEU A 26 8.04 -17.10 17.69
C LEU A 26 6.65 -16.55 17.28
N PRO A 27 5.65 -16.56 18.18
CA PRO A 27 4.29 -16.13 17.88
C PRO A 27 4.21 -14.61 17.91
N PHE A 28 4.78 -13.96 16.91
CA PHE A 28 4.43 -12.58 16.61
C PHE A 28 3.56 -12.60 15.37
N PRO A 29 2.22 -12.55 15.52
CA PRO A 29 1.36 -12.28 14.38
C PRO A 29 1.74 -10.90 13.85
N SER A 30 2.39 -10.87 12.69
CA SER A 30 2.58 -9.66 11.92
C SER A 30 1.43 -9.59 10.93
N ASN A 31 0.52 -8.64 11.13
CA ASN A 31 -0.49 -8.35 10.13
C ASN A 31 0.19 -7.58 9.00
N GLU A 32 0.19 -8.14 7.80
CA GLU A 32 0.67 -7.47 6.60
C GLU A 32 -0.54 -6.87 5.86
N TYR A 33 -0.43 -5.60 5.46
CA TYR A 33 -1.49 -4.90 4.75
C TYR A 33 -0.99 -4.52 3.36
N GLU A 34 -1.79 -4.82 2.35
CA GLU A 34 -1.51 -4.49 0.96
C GLU A 34 -2.65 -3.69 0.35
N ILE A 35 -2.30 -2.77 -0.55
CA ILE A 35 -3.23 -1.99 -1.35
C ILE A 35 -2.93 -2.24 -2.81
N LEU A 36 -3.96 -2.56 -3.58
CA LEU A 36 -3.86 -2.71 -5.03
C LEU A 36 -4.36 -1.43 -5.68
N PHE A 37 -3.49 -0.86 -6.51
CA PHE A 37 -3.77 0.29 -7.32
C PHE A 37 -3.91 -0.10 -8.78
N GLN A 38 -4.81 0.56 -9.50
CA GLN A 38 -4.95 0.44 -10.94
C GLN A 38 -4.58 1.76 -11.61
N THR A 39 -3.69 1.70 -12.60
CA THR A 39 -3.33 2.85 -13.42
C THR A 39 -4.32 3.02 -14.58
N PRO A 40 -4.36 4.20 -15.25
CA PRO A 40 -5.16 4.41 -16.46
C PRO A 40 -4.85 3.43 -17.59
N SER A 41 -3.61 2.92 -17.64
CA SER A 41 -3.17 1.89 -18.58
C SER A 41 -3.65 0.49 -18.21
N ASN A 42 -4.48 0.36 -17.18
CA ASN A 42 -5.02 -0.89 -16.66
C ASN A 42 -3.95 -1.82 -16.05
N GLU A 43 -2.78 -1.27 -15.70
CA GLU A 43 -1.73 -1.95 -14.93
C GLU A 43 -2.14 -1.99 -13.45
N ILE A 44 -1.93 -3.13 -12.80
CA ILE A 44 -2.19 -3.32 -11.36
C ILE A 44 -0.86 -3.26 -10.62
N ILE A 45 -0.83 -2.48 -9.55
CA ILE A 45 0.35 -2.26 -8.72
C ILE A 45 -0.02 -2.60 -7.29
N ASP A 46 0.62 -3.62 -6.73
CA ASP A 46 0.59 -3.95 -5.32
C ASP A 46 1.59 -3.09 -4.53
N CYS A 47 1.16 -2.61 -3.37
CA CYS A 47 2.03 -1.94 -2.42
C CYS A 47 1.75 -2.45 -1.01
N THR A 48 2.81 -2.79 -0.29
CA THR A 48 2.74 -3.06 1.14
C THR A 48 2.66 -1.73 1.89
N CYS A 49 1.86 -1.69 2.95
CA CYS A 49 1.62 -0.48 3.73
C CYS A 49 1.40 -0.82 5.21
N SER A 50 1.45 0.20 6.07
CA SER A 50 1.08 0.02 7.47
C SER A 50 -0.44 0.00 7.65
N ILE A 51 -0.88 -0.44 8.84
CA ILE A 51 -2.30 -0.39 9.23
C ILE A 51 -2.90 1.03 9.11
N PHE A 52 -2.11 2.08 9.35
CA PHE A 52 -2.59 3.46 9.27
C PHE A 52 -2.95 3.85 7.84
N GLU A 53 -2.06 3.59 6.89
CA GLU A 53 -2.31 3.84 5.47
C GLU A 53 -3.48 2.98 4.99
N TYR A 54 -3.51 1.71 5.38
CA TYR A 54 -4.62 0.82 5.09
C TYR A 54 -5.96 1.37 5.61
N GLN A 55 -6.01 1.96 6.80
CA GLN A 55 -7.25 2.50 7.35
C GLN A 55 -7.70 3.81 6.70
N VAL A 56 -6.74 4.64 6.27
CA VAL A 56 -7.03 5.98 5.68
C VAL A 56 -7.48 5.87 4.21
N LEU A 57 -6.95 4.90 3.47
CA LEU A 57 -7.31 4.68 2.07
C LEU A 57 -8.63 3.92 1.94
N GLU A 58 -9.43 4.30 0.94
CA GLU A 58 -10.71 3.66 0.63
C GLU A 58 -10.69 3.13 -0.80
N GLU A 59 -11.39 2.01 -1.03
CA GLU A 59 -11.57 1.48 -2.38
C GLU A 59 -12.35 2.50 -3.23
N GLY A 60 -11.79 2.84 -4.37
CA GLY A 60 -12.30 3.88 -5.25
C GLY A 60 -11.61 5.24 -5.13
N ASP A 61 -10.74 5.46 -4.13
CA ASP A 61 -9.91 6.67 -4.08
C ASP A 61 -9.00 6.77 -5.30
N GLU A 62 -8.81 7.98 -5.80
CA GLU A 62 -8.00 8.27 -6.99
C GLU A 62 -7.04 9.42 -6.70
N GLY A 63 -5.81 9.33 -7.22
CA GLY A 63 -4.84 10.41 -7.12
C GLY A 63 -3.43 10.02 -7.55
N GLU A 64 -2.50 10.96 -7.36
CA GLU A 64 -1.07 10.71 -7.58
C GLU A 64 -0.56 9.70 -6.55
N LEU A 65 0.18 8.69 -7.02
CA LEU A 65 0.78 7.64 -6.22
C LEU A 65 2.30 7.68 -6.39
N ILE A 66 3.03 7.80 -5.29
CA ILE A 66 4.49 7.71 -5.24
C ILE A 66 4.86 6.49 -4.41
N ILE A 67 5.61 5.59 -5.02
CA ILE A 67 6.03 4.31 -4.42
C ILE A 67 7.55 4.26 -4.38
N LYS A 68 8.09 3.70 -3.31
CA LYS A 68 9.51 3.38 -3.22
C LYS A 68 9.66 1.99 -2.63
N ASP A 69 10.36 1.09 -3.34
CA ASP A 69 10.61 -0.28 -2.86
C ASP A 69 9.32 -1.04 -2.45
N HIS A 70 8.21 -0.83 -3.19
CA HIS A 70 6.87 -1.35 -2.91
C HIS A 70 6.11 -0.72 -1.72
N GLU A 71 6.67 0.31 -1.07
CA GLU A 71 6.02 1.08 -0.01
C GLU A 71 5.38 2.38 -0.54
N ILE A 72 4.22 2.75 0.02
CA ILE A 72 3.49 3.96 -0.34
C ILE A 72 4.12 5.17 0.35
N ILE A 73 4.83 6.01 -0.42
CA ILE A 73 5.42 7.26 0.11
C ILE A 73 4.41 8.39 0.12
N LYS A 74 3.56 8.44 -0.90
CA LYS A 74 2.52 9.45 -1.04
C LYS A 74 1.36 8.90 -1.85
N PHE A 75 0.14 9.21 -1.41
CA PHE A 75 -1.05 8.95 -2.19
C PHE A 75 -2.08 10.07 -2.00
N ALA A 76 -2.42 10.74 -3.09
CA ALA A 76 -3.32 11.88 -3.10
C ALA A 76 -2.95 12.91 -2.00
N ASP A 77 -3.94 13.45 -1.29
CA ASP A 77 -3.75 14.24 -0.07
C ASP A 77 -3.90 13.42 1.22
N LYS A 78 -4.12 12.10 1.10
CA LYS A 78 -4.40 11.19 2.21
C LYS A 78 -3.14 10.67 2.89
N ILE A 79 -2.10 10.38 2.10
CA ILE A 79 -0.80 9.91 2.59
C ILE A 79 0.27 10.87 2.12
N LYS A 80 1.05 11.39 3.07
CA LYS A 80 2.27 12.16 2.83
C LYS A 80 3.30 11.74 3.87
N GLU A 81 4.28 10.95 3.46
CA GLU A 81 5.44 10.71 4.30
C GLU A 81 6.26 12.01 4.38
N VAL A 82 6.29 12.62 5.56
CA VAL A 82 7.17 13.77 5.84
C VAL A 82 8.52 13.18 6.23
N LYS A 83 9.47 13.12 5.29
CA LYS A 83 10.86 12.83 5.65
C LYS A 83 11.46 14.08 6.27
N ASP A 84 11.72 14.01 7.57
CA ASP A 84 12.63 14.92 8.29
C ASP A 84 14.08 14.63 7.89
#